data_AF-A0A3L7RM94-F1
#
_entry.id   AF-A0A3L7RM94-F1
#
_cell.length_a   1.000
_cell.length_b   1.000
_cell.length_c   1.000
_cell.angle_alpha   90.00
_cell.angle_beta   90.00
_cell.angle_gamma   90.00
#
_symmetry.space_group_name_H-M   'P 1'
#
loop_
_entity.id
_entity.type
_entity.pdbx_description
1 polymer ?
#
loop_
_entity_poly.entity_id
_entity_poly.type
_entity_poly.pdbx_seq_one_letter_code
_entity_poly.pdbx_strand_id
1 'polypeptide(L)'
;MNSDVPKILRKIPGLGERKVDKELARAKLQEANGFYQAGTNAQGQERKELLRKAAASYIEAGKNWSSSSLEQDAHYMAAESYFFAEDYPKAEDYYVKLIKEYPRTRYQDRVDQRRMEIGNYWLQFPDKFYNVNWTDKTRPWNDTQNHGKRVLEKMLLDSPTGRLADDATMDIANTEFKRENWTEALDRYRDLISVYTDSPHQFDSHFLGAKSALLAYQGPQYSSEPLEQADKLLKQMVRQFQKQSSERKEPIAEMLAEVQYRQAERLYEEATYRNNKQEYAAAIVYCDRILDNYPDTPYAQKAQEIIDNAEGKPSVPTPYMHWMTYVFPTRDKVTPLLKPTEEEAAERQSLITRNRPKSPSNPLDPTTGDSQVRTAGSVEPVKR
;
A
#
# COMPACT_ATOMS: atom_id res chain seq x y z
N MET A 1 -36.01 -9.96 -32.30
CA MET A 1 -35.98 -8.79 -31.40
C MET A 1 -36.59 -9.22 -30.07
N ASN A 2 -35.76 -9.34 -29.02
CA ASN A 2 -36.09 -9.32 -27.58
C ASN A 2 -34.89 -9.89 -26.80
N SER A 3 -33.74 -9.23 -26.89
CA SER A 3 -32.56 -9.60 -26.07
C SER A 3 -32.59 -9.02 -24.66
N ASP A 4 -33.33 -7.94 -24.42
CA ASP A 4 -33.30 -7.18 -23.18
C ASP A 4 -34.66 -7.06 -22.51
N VAL A 5 -35.22 -8.19 -22.08
CA VAL A 5 -36.34 -8.18 -21.13
C VAL A 5 -35.77 -7.90 -19.72
N PRO A 6 -36.14 -6.78 -19.07
CA PRO A 6 -35.73 -6.46 -17.70
C PRO A 6 -35.97 -7.64 -16.74
N LYS A 7 -35.06 -7.87 -15.78
CA LYS A 7 -35.15 -8.99 -14.81
C LYS A 7 -36.50 -9.06 -14.09
N ILE A 8 -37.18 -7.93 -13.92
CA ILE A 8 -38.50 -7.81 -13.29
C ILE A 8 -39.60 -8.47 -14.14
N LEU A 9 -39.53 -8.35 -15.47
CA LEU A 9 -40.53 -8.91 -16.39
C LEU A 9 -40.34 -10.42 -16.61
N ARG A 10 -39.15 -10.97 -16.32
CA ARG A 10 -38.87 -12.43 -16.36
C ARG A 10 -39.71 -13.25 -15.36
N LYS A 11 -40.31 -12.61 -14.36
CA LYS A 11 -41.17 -13.26 -13.35
C LYS A 11 -42.66 -13.30 -13.75
N ILE A 12 -43.04 -12.70 -14.87
CA ILE A 12 -44.43 -12.67 -15.34
C ILE A 12 -44.64 -13.85 -16.31
N PRO A 13 -45.49 -14.85 -15.96
CA PRO A 13 -45.80 -15.97 -16.83
C PRO A 13 -46.34 -15.46 -18.19
N GLY A 14 -45.76 -15.92 -19.30
CA GLY A 14 -46.17 -15.56 -20.66
C GLY A 14 -45.63 -14.24 -21.25
N LEU A 15 -45.12 -13.29 -20.45
CA LEU A 15 -44.53 -12.03 -20.96
C LEU A 15 -42.99 -12.01 -20.90
N GLY A 16 -42.39 -12.85 -20.05
CA GLY A 16 -40.94 -12.89 -19.79
C GLY A 16 -40.24 -14.20 -20.10
N GLU A 17 -40.96 -15.21 -20.58
CA GLU A 17 -40.38 -16.49 -21.00
C GLU A 17 -39.60 -16.30 -22.30
N ARG A 18 -38.27 -16.36 -22.22
CA ARG A 18 -37.44 -16.50 -23.42
C ARG A 18 -37.88 -17.79 -24.11
N LYS A 19 -38.33 -17.70 -25.36
CA LYS A 19 -38.71 -18.86 -26.16
C LYS A 19 -37.48 -19.77 -26.26
N VAL A 20 -37.52 -20.90 -25.54
CA VAL A 20 -36.43 -21.87 -25.52
C VAL A 20 -36.51 -22.70 -26.80
N ASP A 21 -35.48 -22.60 -27.63
CA ASP A 21 -35.31 -23.45 -28.81
C ASP A 21 -34.10 -24.36 -28.58
N LYS A 22 -34.39 -25.55 -28.03
CA LYS A 22 -33.35 -26.53 -27.66
C LYS A 22 -32.64 -27.11 -28.87
N GLU A 23 -33.34 -27.24 -30.00
CA GLU A 23 -32.76 -27.78 -31.23
C GLU A 23 -31.78 -26.78 -31.83
N LEU A 24 -32.19 -25.51 -31.94
CA LEU A 24 -31.31 -24.45 -32.40
C LEU A 24 -30.12 -24.24 -31.45
N ALA A 25 -30.34 -24.30 -30.13
CA ALA A 25 -29.26 -24.20 -29.16
C ALA A 25 -28.21 -25.31 -29.34
N ARG A 26 -28.63 -26.55 -29.55
CA ARG A 26 -27.74 -27.69 -29.81
C ARG A 26 -27.02 -27.55 -31.15
N ALA A 27 -27.71 -27.13 -32.20
CA ALA A 27 -27.12 -26.88 -33.51
C ALA A 27 -26.03 -25.80 -33.43
N LYS A 28 -26.32 -24.69 -32.74
CA LYS A 28 -25.34 -23.61 -32.52
C LYS A 28 -24.17 -24.03 -31.64
N LEU A 29 -24.40 -24.88 -30.64
CA LEU A 29 -23.32 -25.46 -29.85
C LEU A 29 -22.40 -26.34 -30.71
N GLN A 30 -22.96 -27.18 -31.57
CA GLN A 30 -22.18 -28.02 -32.48
C GLN A 30 -21.37 -27.19 -33.48
N GLU A 31 -21.97 -26.14 -34.05
CA GLU A 31 -21.29 -25.17 -34.91
C GLU A 31 -20.13 -24.48 -34.16
N ALA A 32 -20.38 -24.03 -32.92
CA ALA A 32 -19.37 -23.41 -32.07
C ALA A 32 -18.18 -24.35 -31.79
N ASN A 33 -18.46 -25.60 -31.45
CA ASN A 33 -17.44 -26.63 -31.23
C ASN A 33 -16.59 -26.86 -32.49
N GLY A 34 -17.23 -26.89 -33.67
CA GLY A 34 -16.53 -27.01 -34.95
C GLY A 34 -15.56 -25.86 -35.21
N PHE A 35 -16.01 -24.61 -35.02
CA PHE A 35 -15.15 -23.44 -35.13
C PHE A 35 -14.03 -23.43 -34.08
N TYR A 36 -14.34 -23.84 -32.85
CA TYR A 36 -13.35 -23.88 -31.77
C TYR A 36 -12.23 -24.88 -32.10
N GLN A 37 -12.58 -26.09 -32.52
CA GLN A 37 -11.63 -27.13 -32.91
C GLN A 37 -10.80 -26.72 -34.14
N ALA A 38 -11.44 -26.11 -35.15
CA ALA A 38 -10.72 -25.56 -36.30
C ALA A 38 -9.75 -24.46 -35.86
N GLY A 39 -10.19 -23.56 -34.99
CA GLY A 39 -9.38 -22.48 -34.44
C GLY A 39 -8.19 -22.98 -33.61
N THR A 40 -8.35 -24.04 -32.82
CA THR A 40 -7.25 -24.64 -32.06
C THR A 40 -6.18 -25.30 -32.94
N ASN A 41 -6.55 -25.71 -34.16
CA ASN A 41 -5.62 -26.31 -35.12
C ASN A 41 -5.00 -25.29 -36.09
N ALA A 42 -5.60 -24.11 -36.23
CA ALA A 42 -5.12 -23.03 -37.08
C ALA A 42 -4.03 -22.19 -36.40
N GLN A 43 -3.42 -21.27 -37.15
CA GLN A 43 -2.40 -20.34 -36.63
C GLN A 43 -2.68 -18.88 -37.05
N GLY A 44 -1.98 -17.94 -36.42
CA GLY A 44 -2.01 -16.53 -36.80
C GLY A 44 -3.41 -15.90 -36.75
N GLN A 45 -3.75 -15.10 -37.76
CA GLN A 45 -5.03 -14.39 -37.82
C GLN A 45 -6.22 -15.32 -38.06
N GLU A 46 -6.04 -16.40 -38.84
CA GLU A 46 -7.09 -17.38 -39.10
C GLU A 46 -7.57 -18.01 -37.79
N ARG A 47 -6.62 -18.42 -36.92
CA ARG A 47 -6.94 -18.90 -35.56
C ARG A 47 -7.81 -17.92 -34.80
N LYS A 48 -7.42 -16.64 -34.75
CA LYS A 48 -8.14 -15.61 -34.00
C LYS A 48 -9.56 -15.40 -34.53
N GLU A 49 -9.73 -15.37 -35.86
CA GLU A 49 -11.05 -15.22 -36.49
C GLU A 49 -11.95 -16.44 -36.26
N LEU A 50 -11.42 -17.65 -36.39
CA LEU A 50 -12.17 -18.89 -36.11
C LEU A 50 -12.64 -18.94 -34.65
N LEU A 51 -11.77 -18.58 -33.71
CA LEU A 51 -12.13 -18.54 -32.29
C LEU A 51 -13.16 -17.43 -31.99
N ARG A 52 -13.12 -16.27 -32.65
CA ARG A 52 -14.19 -15.26 -32.54
C ARG A 52 -15.53 -15.76 -33.07
N LYS A 53 -15.53 -16.51 -34.18
CA LYS A 53 -16.74 -17.18 -34.71
C LYS A 53 -17.27 -18.24 -33.76
N ALA A 54 -16.39 -19.01 -33.13
CA ALA A 54 -16.75 -19.96 -32.09
C ALA A 54 -17.44 -19.24 -30.92
N ALA A 55 -16.84 -18.15 -30.42
CA ALA A 55 -17.41 -17.35 -29.35
C ALA A 55 -18.83 -16.85 -29.69
N ALA A 56 -19.01 -16.26 -30.87
CA ALA A 56 -20.31 -15.81 -31.34
C ALA A 56 -21.36 -16.94 -31.39
N SER A 57 -20.96 -18.13 -31.85
CA SER A 57 -21.85 -19.30 -31.95
C SER A 57 -22.22 -19.86 -30.57
N TYR A 58 -21.27 -19.92 -29.62
CA TYR A 58 -21.56 -20.27 -28.23
C TYR A 58 -22.56 -19.28 -27.60
N ILE A 59 -22.36 -17.98 -27.81
CA ILE A 59 -23.29 -16.95 -27.30
C ILE A 59 -24.71 -17.17 -27.82
N GLU A 60 -24.87 -17.47 -29.10
CA GLU A 60 -26.18 -17.79 -29.69
C GLU A 60 -26.76 -19.09 -29.13
N ALA A 61 -25.93 -20.12 -28.91
CA ALA A 61 -26.38 -21.35 -28.27
C ALA A 61 -26.98 -21.09 -26.88
N GLY A 62 -26.27 -20.32 -26.05
CA GLY A 62 -26.74 -19.96 -24.70
C GLY A 62 -28.01 -19.13 -24.70
N LYS A 63 -28.13 -18.14 -25.62
CA LYS A 63 -29.36 -17.33 -25.75
C LYS A 63 -30.61 -18.16 -26.05
N ASN A 64 -30.47 -19.22 -26.85
CA ASN A 64 -31.59 -20.07 -27.27
C ASN A 64 -32.00 -21.09 -26.20
N TRP A 65 -31.17 -21.34 -25.19
CA TRP A 65 -31.52 -22.21 -24.06
C TRP A 65 -31.04 -21.61 -22.74
N SER A 66 -31.62 -20.49 -22.36
CA SER A 66 -31.24 -19.76 -21.14
C SER A 66 -31.55 -20.51 -19.85
N SER A 67 -30.82 -20.16 -18.78
CA SER A 67 -30.91 -20.75 -17.44
C SER A 67 -30.71 -22.27 -17.43
N SER A 68 -29.87 -22.76 -18.34
CA SER A 68 -29.54 -24.17 -18.48
C SER A 68 -28.06 -24.42 -18.25
N SER A 69 -27.68 -25.68 -17.99
CA SER A 69 -26.27 -26.06 -17.97
C SER A 69 -25.58 -25.76 -19.30
N LEU A 70 -26.31 -25.83 -20.43
CA LEU A 70 -25.77 -25.48 -21.73
C LEU A 70 -25.44 -23.99 -21.84
N GLU A 71 -26.28 -23.08 -21.32
CA GLU A 71 -25.97 -21.64 -21.35
C GLU A 71 -24.76 -21.33 -20.47
N GLN A 72 -24.65 -21.95 -19.30
CA GLN A 72 -23.47 -21.80 -18.45
C GLN A 72 -22.19 -22.22 -19.20
N ASP A 73 -22.21 -23.39 -19.84
CA ASP A 73 -21.07 -23.93 -20.60
C ASP A 73 -20.75 -23.06 -21.81
N ALA A 74 -21.78 -22.57 -22.49
CA ALA A 74 -21.65 -21.66 -23.61
C ALA A 74 -21.05 -20.30 -23.19
N HIS A 75 -21.44 -19.74 -22.05
CA HIS A 75 -20.82 -18.51 -21.54
C HIS A 75 -19.34 -18.70 -21.22
N TYR A 76 -18.99 -19.81 -20.56
CA TYR A 76 -17.60 -20.16 -20.29
C TYR A 76 -16.80 -20.32 -21.59
N MET A 77 -17.30 -21.13 -22.54
CA MET A 77 -16.61 -21.39 -23.80
C MET A 77 -16.54 -20.16 -24.71
N ALA A 78 -17.51 -19.25 -24.65
CA ALA A 78 -17.42 -17.97 -25.34
C ALA A 78 -16.27 -17.10 -24.78
N ALA A 79 -16.13 -17.04 -23.47
CA ALA A 79 -15.05 -16.30 -22.81
C ALA A 79 -13.67 -16.91 -23.15
N GLU A 80 -13.52 -18.24 -23.05
CA GLU A 80 -12.29 -18.94 -23.44
C GLU A 80 -11.96 -18.74 -24.92
N SER A 81 -12.98 -18.77 -25.80
CA SER A 81 -12.79 -18.52 -27.23
C SER A 81 -12.27 -17.10 -27.49
N TYR A 82 -12.81 -16.07 -26.81
CA TYR A 82 -12.26 -14.71 -26.91
C TYR A 82 -10.86 -14.58 -26.32
N PHE A 83 -10.60 -15.26 -25.19
CA PHE A 83 -9.29 -15.28 -24.55
C PHE A 83 -8.22 -15.84 -25.51
N PHE A 84 -8.46 -17.02 -26.09
CA PHE A 84 -7.54 -17.63 -27.04
C PHE A 84 -7.46 -16.88 -28.38
N ALA A 85 -8.49 -16.10 -28.74
CA ALA A 85 -8.47 -15.19 -29.87
C ALA A 85 -7.72 -13.87 -29.60
N GLU A 86 -7.14 -13.70 -28.41
CA GLU A 86 -6.45 -12.48 -27.97
C GLU A 86 -7.36 -11.24 -28.02
N ASP A 87 -8.65 -11.43 -27.72
CA ASP A 87 -9.66 -10.38 -27.57
C ASP A 87 -10.02 -10.24 -26.08
N TYR A 88 -9.03 -9.81 -25.28
CA TYR A 88 -9.10 -9.82 -23.82
C TYR A 88 -10.23 -8.95 -23.22
N PRO A 89 -10.55 -7.76 -23.77
CA PRO A 89 -11.71 -6.99 -23.30
C PRO A 89 -13.01 -7.79 -23.38
N LYS A 90 -13.26 -8.48 -24.51
CA LYS A 90 -14.45 -9.33 -24.65
C LYS A 90 -14.37 -10.58 -23.79
N ALA A 91 -13.19 -11.17 -23.64
CA ALA A 91 -13.02 -12.32 -22.77
C ALA A 91 -13.43 -11.98 -21.33
N GLU A 92 -12.95 -10.85 -20.78
CA GLU A 92 -13.36 -10.34 -19.47
C GLU A 92 -14.88 -10.18 -19.40
N ASP A 93 -15.48 -9.44 -20.35
CA ASP A 93 -16.92 -9.16 -20.34
C ASP A 93 -17.75 -10.44 -20.20
N TYR A 94 -17.35 -11.51 -20.90
CA TYR A 94 -18.03 -12.80 -20.84
C TYR A 94 -17.69 -13.62 -19.58
N TYR A 95 -16.49 -13.50 -19.02
CA TYR A 95 -16.17 -14.07 -17.70
C TYR A 95 -17.01 -13.42 -16.59
N VAL A 96 -17.09 -12.09 -16.57
CA VAL A 96 -17.96 -11.35 -15.65
C VAL A 96 -19.42 -11.73 -15.84
N LYS A 97 -19.86 -11.85 -17.10
CA LYS A 97 -21.23 -12.27 -17.40
C LYS A 97 -21.52 -13.66 -16.84
N LEU A 98 -20.59 -14.60 -16.99
CA LEU A 98 -20.72 -15.94 -16.44
C LEU A 98 -20.87 -15.90 -14.91
N ILE A 99 -19.98 -15.19 -14.19
CA ILE A 99 -20.06 -15.05 -12.72
C ILE A 99 -21.38 -14.40 -12.31
N LYS A 100 -21.81 -13.34 -13.01
CA LYS A 100 -23.03 -12.59 -12.68
C LYS A 100 -24.30 -13.42 -12.87
N GLU A 101 -24.39 -14.19 -13.94
CA GLU A 101 -25.58 -15.02 -14.23
C GLU A 101 -25.51 -16.37 -13.48
N TYR A 102 -24.31 -16.87 -13.18
CA TYR A 102 -24.06 -18.12 -12.46
C TYR A 102 -23.04 -17.94 -11.31
N PRO A 103 -23.42 -17.32 -10.18
CA PRO A 103 -22.50 -17.00 -9.08
C PRO A 103 -21.81 -18.19 -8.39
N ARG A 104 -22.30 -19.42 -8.61
CA ARG A 104 -21.68 -20.66 -8.15
C ARG A 104 -21.26 -21.51 -9.35
N THR A 105 -20.57 -20.87 -10.30
CA THR A 105 -20.17 -21.54 -11.51
C THR A 105 -19.12 -22.62 -11.22
N ARG A 106 -19.25 -23.79 -11.85
CA ARG A 106 -18.25 -24.87 -11.74
C ARG A 106 -16.90 -24.51 -12.34
N TYR A 107 -16.83 -23.37 -13.04
CA TYR A 107 -15.64 -22.86 -13.70
C TYR A 107 -14.90 -21.80 -12.89
N GLN A 108 -15.32 -21.51 -11.63
CA GLN A 108 -14.84 -20.37 -10.85
C GLN A 108 -13.30 -20.26 -10.85
N ASP A 109 -12.60 -21.31 -10.46
CA ASP A 109 -11.13 -21.32 -10.39
C ASP A 109 -10.47 -20.99 -11.73
N ARG A 110 -11.02 -21.51 -12.84
CA ARG A 110 -10.50 -21.24 -14.19
C ARG A 110 -10.78 -19.81 -14.62
N VAL A 111 -11.95 -19.30 -14.29
CA VAL A 111 -12.35 -17.92 -14.60
C VAL A 111 -11.46 -16.95 -13.84
N ASP A 112 -11.23 -17.18 -12.54
CA ASP A 112 -10.38 -16.33 -11.71
C ASP A 112 -8.93 -16.35 -12.22
N GLN A 113 -8.40 -17.53 -12.59
CA GLN A 113 -7.10 -17.64 -13.24
C GLN A 113 -7.01 -16.78 -14.52
N ARG A 114 -8.01 -16.88 -15.41
CA ARG A 114 -8.02 -16.13 -16.68
C ARG A 114 -8.16 -14.64 -16.49
N ARG A 115 -9.01 -14.21 -15.55
CA ARG A 115 -9.19 -12.80 -15.21
C ARG A 115 -7.92 -12.21 -14.61
N MET A 116 -7.23 -12.96 -13.75
CA MET A 116 -5.92 -12.57 -13.23
C MET A 116 -4.87 -12.46 -14.33
N GLU A 117 -4.80 -13.41 -15.26
CA GLU A 117 -3.91 -13.35 -16.43
C GLU A 117 -4.17 -12.09 -17.28
N ILE A 118 -5.43 -11.76 -17.56
CA ILE A 118 -5.82 -10.52 -18.28
C ILE A 118 -5.42 -9.29 -17.48
N GLY A 119 -5.77 -9.26 -16.18
CA GLY A 119 -5.48 -8.15 -15.28
C GLY A 119 -3.98 -7.84 -15.23
N ASN A 120 -3.16 -8.86 -14.98
CA ASN A 120 -1.72 -8.75 -14.88
C ASN A 120 -1.04 -8.41 -16.21
N TYR A 121 -1.61 -8.87 -17.33
CA TYR A 121 -1.17 -8.41 -18.65
C TYR A 121 -1.40 -6.90 -18.79
N TRP A 122 -2.60 -6.41 -18.46
CA TRP A 122 -2.94 -4.98 -18.56
C TRP A 122 -2.18 -4.08 -17.58
N LEU A 123 -1.83 -4.58 -16.39
CA LEU A 123 -1.02 -3.85 -15.40
C LEU A 123 0.37 -3.44 -15.91
N GLN A 124 0.89 -4.12 -16.95
CA GLN A 124 2.20 -3.84 -17.55
C GLN A 124 2.23 -2.61 -18.46
N PHE A 125 1.07 -2.00 -18.75
CA PHE A 125 0.95 -0.86 -19.65
C PHE A 125 0.67 0.43 -18.88
N PRO A 126 1.69 1.06 -18.25
CA PRO A 126 1.49 2.28 -17.47
C PRO A 126 0.79 3.33 -18.32
N ASP A 127 -0.34 3.82 -17.83
CA ASP A 127 -1.21 4.66 -18.64
C ASP A 127 -0.86 6.14 -18.51
N LYS A 128 -0.98 6.84 -19.62
CA LYS A 128 -0.90 8.30 -19.71
C LYS A 128 -2.18 8.76 -20.38
N PHE A 129 -2.66 9.95 -20.02
CA PHE A 129 -3.97 10.46 -20.48
C PHE A 129 -4.15 10.51 -22.02
N TYR A 130 -3.06 10.46 -22.80
CA TYR A 130 -3.05 10.50 -24.25
C TYR A 130 -2.86 9.13 -24.93
N ASN A 131 -2.75 8.04 -24.16
CA ASN A 131 -2.64 6.69 -24.72
C ASN A 131 -4.02 6.22 -25.22
N VAL A 132 -4.19 6.16 -26.53
CA VAL A 132 -5.40 5.61 -27.15
C VAL A 132 -5.04 4.42 -28.03
N ASN A 133 -5.72 3.31 -27.81
CA ASN A 133 -5.58 2.06 -28.53
C ASN A 133 -6.73 1.88 -29.53
N TRP A 134 -6.42 2.00 -30.82
CA TRP A 134 -7.41 1.93 -31.89
C TRP A 134 -7.53 0.54 -32.54
N THR A 135 -6.51 -0.31 -32.42
CA THR A 135 -6.37 -1.51 -33.27
C THR A 135 -6.05 -2.78 -32.51
N ASP A 136 -5.46 -2.68 -31.31
CA ASP A 136 -4.98 -3.83 -30.57
C ASP A 136 -6.08 -4.41 -29.68
N LYS A 137 -6.69 -5.52 -30.14
CA LYS A 137 -7.76 -6.20 -29.41
C LYS A 137 -7.32 -6.85 -28.09
N THR A 138 -6.01 -6.94 -27.84
CA THR A 138 -5.52 -7.43 -26.54
C THR A 138 -5.70 -6.41 -25.44
N ARG A 139 -5.97 -5.13 -25.75
CA ARG A 139 -6.04 -4.06 -24.76
C ARG A 139 -7.36 -3.29 -24.86
N PRO A 140 -7.82 -2.69 -23.75
CA PRO A 140 -8.92 -1.72 -23.79
C PRO A 140 -8.56 -0.51 -24.64
N TRP A 141 -9.55 0.33 -24.91
CA TRP A 141 -9.40 1.53 -25.72
C TRP A 141 -8.43 2.56 -25.15
N ASN A 142 -8.43 2.74 -23.84
CA ASN A 142 -7.55 3.62 -23.06
C ASN A 142 -7.42 3.03 -21.65
N ASP A 143 -6.67 3.69 -20.77
CA ASP A 143 -6.73 3.36 -19.34
C ASP A 143 -6.34 1.92 -19.02
N THR A 144 -5.43 1.34 -19.83
CA THR A 144 -5.17 -0.10 -19.82
C THR A 144 -4.74 -0.57 -18.43
N GLN A 145 -3.82 0.13 -17.77
CA GLN A 145 -3.38 -0.25 -16.43
C GLN A 145 -4.51 -0.23 -15.40
N ASN A 146 -5.36 0.79 -15.38
CA ASN A 146 -6.47 0.86 -14.42
C ASN A 146 -7.59 -0.11 -14.78
N HIS A 147 -7.77 -0.47 -16.05
CA HIS A 147 -8.60 -1.62 -16.43
C HIS A 147 -8.04 -2.90 -15.81
N GLY A 148 -6.72 -3.13 -15.88
CA GLY A 148 -6.07 -4.27 -15.22
C GLY A 148 -6.35 -4.32 -13.72
N LYS A 149 -6.12 -3.20 -13.02
CA LYS A 149 -6.44 -3.05 -11.59
C LYS A 149 -7.92 -3.35 -11.31
N ARG A 150 -8.85 -2.77 -12.08
CA ARG A 150 -10.29 -2.99 -11.91
C ARG A 150 -10.71 -4.44 -12.08
N VAL A 151 -10.07 -5.18 -12.99
CA VAL A 151 -10.33 -6.62 -13.17
C VAL A 151 -9.95 -7.38 -11.90
N LEU A 152 -8.76 -7.11 -11.35
CA LEU A 152 -8.31 -7.75 -10.11
C LEU A 152 -9.18 -7.36 -8.91
N GLU A 153 -9.48 -6.07 -8.73
CA GLU A 153 -10.35 -5.60 -7.63
C GLU A 153 -11.74 -6.23 -7.71
N LYS A 154 -12.31 -6.33 -8.91
CA LYS A 154 -13.60 -6.98 -9.11
C LYS A 154 -13.54 -8.48 -8.86
N MET A 155 -12.45 -9.14 -9.25
CA MET A 155 -12.21 -10.54 -8.93
C MET A 155 -12.18 -10.75 -7.41
N LEU A 156 -11.55 -9.85 -6.64
CA LEU A 156 -11.58 -9.89 -5.17
C LEU A 156 -12.97 -9.67 -4.59
N LEU A 157 -13.80 -8.82 -5.19
CA LEU A 157 -15.19 -8.64 -4.77
C LEU A 157 -16.05 -9.88 -5.06
N ASP A 158 -15.83 -10.53 -6.20
CA ASP A 158 -16.57 -11.72 -6.62
C ASP A 158 -16.13 -12.97 -5.83
N SER A 159 -14.83 -13.10 -5.55
CA SER A 159 -14.16 -14.24 -4.91
C SER A 159 -13.16 -13.81 -3.83
N PRO A 160 -13.60 -13.23 -2.69
CA PRO A 160 -12.70 -12.67 -1.68
C PRO A 160 -11.83 -13.71 -0.97
N THR A 161 -12.27 -14.97 -0.91
CA THR A 161 -11.50 -16.09 -0.35
C THR A 161 -11.01 -17.04 -1.44
N GLY A 162 -10.91 -16.55 -2.68
CA GLY A 162 -10.42 -17.33 -3.82
C GLY A 162 -8.94 -17.69 -3.64
N ARG A 163 -8.50 -18.77 -4.29
CA ARG A 163 -7.11 -19.26 -4.20
C ARG A 163 -6.05 -18.30 -4.75
N LEU A 164 -6.47 -17.28 -5.49
CA LEU A 164 -5.63 -16.25 -6.11
C LEU A 164 -5.88 -14.87 -5.49
N ALA A 165 -6.67 -14.79 -4.41
CA ALA A 165 -7.08 -13.52 -3.82
C ALA A 165 -5.92 -12.79 -3.16
N ASP A 166 -5.01 -13.53 -2.53
CA ASP A 166 -3.78 -12.98 -1.98
C ASP A 166 -2.80 -12.55 -3.08
N ASP A 167 -2.57 -13.38 -4.10
CA ASP A 167 -1.74 -13.00 -5.24
C ASP A 167 -2.26 -11.73 -5.95
N ALA A 168 -3.57 -11.64 -6.19
CA ALA A 168 -4.18 -10.46 -6.81
C ALA A 168 -4.07 -9.22 -5.93
N THR A 169 -4.20 -9.36 -4.61
CA THR A 169 -4.01 -8.26 -3.66
C THR A 169 -2.56 -7.77 -3.68
N MET A 170 -1.60 -8.69 -3.77
CA MET A 170 -0.17 -8.38 -3.91
C MET A 170 0.13 -7.65 -5.24
N ASP A 171 -0.47 -8.07 -6.35
CA ASP A 171 -0.31 -7.41 -7.65
C ASP A 171 -0.89 -5.99 -7.66
N ILE A 172 -2.03 -5.77 -7.01
CA ILE A 172 -2.61 -4.43 -6.81
C ILE A 172 -1.66 -3.58 -5.95
N ALA A 173 -1.21 -4.09 -4.80
CA ALA A 173 -0.30 -3.37 -3.91
C ALA A 173 1.01 -2.95 -4.61
N ASN A 174 1.63 -3.88 -5.34
CA ASN A 174 2.84 -3.63 -6.12
C ASN A 174 2.62 -2.60 -7.24
N THR A 175 1.43 -2.59 -7.85
CA THR A 175 1.08 -1.59 -8.87
C THR A 175 0.99 -0.20 -8.27
N GLU A 176 0.31 -0.06 -7.13
CA GLU A 176 0.16 1.24 -6.44
C GLU A 176 1.49 1.73 -5.89
N PHE A 177 2.33 0.83 -5.40
CA PHE A 177 3.70 1.13 -5.02
C PHE A 177 4.50 1.70 -6.20
N LYS A 178 4.45 1.07 -7.38
CA LYS A 178 5.15 1.57 -8.58
C LYS A 178 4.62 2.92 -9.08
N ARG A 179 3.38 3.27 -8.73
CA ARG A 179 2.74 4.55 -9.05
C ARG A 179 3.01 5.65 -8.04
N GLU A 180 3.80 5.35 -7.01
CA GLU A 180 4.08 6.27 -5.91
C GLU A 180 2.84 6.61 -5.07
N ASN A 181 1.78 5.81 -5.19
CA ASN A 181 0.58 5.91 -4.37
C ASN A 181 0.80 5.14 -3.06
N TRP A 182 1.78 5.59 -2.28
CA TRP A 182 2.31 4.89 -1.11
C TRP A 182 1.26 4.52 -0.08
N THR A 183 0.26 5.40 0.13
CA THR A 183 -0.83 5.16 1.07
C THR A 183 -1.72 4.00 0.63
N GLU A 184 -2.15 3.97 -0.64
CA GLU A 184 -2.96 2.87 -1.16
C GLU A 184 -2.15 1.57 -1.18
N ALA A 185 -0.86 1.63 -1.54
CA ALA A 185 0.03 0.46 -1.49
C ALA A 185 0.10 -0.12 -0.07
N LEU A 186 0.31 0.74 0.93
CA LEU A 186 0.35 0.37 2.35
C LEU A 186 -0.95 -0.30 2.79
N ASP A 187 -2.10 0.24 2.43
CA ASP A 187 -3.40 -0.35 2.77
C ASP A 187 -3.55 -1.76 2.19
N ARG A 188 -3.15 -1.97 0.93
CA ARG A 188 -3.20 -3.31 0.30
C ARG A 188 -2.21 -4.30 0.88
N TYR A 189 -0.99 -3.87 1.23
CA TYR A 189 -0.06 -4.74 1.97
C TYR A 189 -0.60 -5.10 3.35
N ARG A 190 -1.32 -4.19 4.02
CA ARG A 190 -1.98 -4.48 5.29
C ARG A 190 -3.17 -5.44 5.13
N ASP A 191 -3.90 -5.38 4.03
CA ASP A 191 -4.93 -6.36 3.71
C ASP A 191 -4.31 -7.77 3.63
N LEU A 192 -3.15 -7.93 2.98
CA LEU A 192 -2.41 -9.21 2.98
C LEU A 192 -2.08 -9.70 4.40
N ILE A 193 -1.57 -8.81 5.24
CA ILE A 193 -1.16 -9.17 6.60
C ILE A 193 -2.35 -9.54 7.48
N SER A 194 -3.47 -8.83 7.34
CA SER A 194 -4.62 -8.95 8.25
C SER A 194 -5.71 -9.89 7.78
N VAL A 195 -5.98 -9.94 6.47
CA VAL A 195 -7.05 -10.76 5.86
C VAL A 195 -6.50 -12.11 5.41
N TYR A 196 -5.34 -12.13 4.74
CA TYR A 196 -4.75 -13.34 4.16
C TYR A 196 -3.57 -13.87 5.00
N THR A 197 -3.82 -14.17 6.27
CA THR A 197 -2.77 -14.46 7.28
C THR A 197 -1.85 -15.65 6.95
N ASP A 198 -2.29 -16.55 6.08
CA ASP A 198 -1.56 -17.73 5.61
C ASP A 198 -0.88 -17.55 4.24
N SER A 199 -1.00 -16.35 3.64
CA SER A 199 -0.42 -16.04 2.34
C SER A 199 1.11 -16.21 2.33
N PRO A 200 1.71 -16.73 1.25
CA PRO A 200 3.16 -16.72 1.08
C PRO A 200 3.75 -15.29 1.01
N HIS A 201 2.91 -14.28 0.73
CA HIS A 201 3.33 -12.86 0.62
C HIS A 201 3.49 -12.17 1.97
N GLN A 202 3.28 -12.85 3.10
CA GLN A 202 3.31 -12.22 4.43
C GLN A 202 4.61 -11.45 4.67
N PHE A 203 5.78 -12.05 4.41
CA PHE A 203 7.06 -11.37 4.63
C PHE A 203 7.23 -10.14 3.74
N ASP A 204 7.00 -10.29 2.42
CA ASP A 204 7.14 -9.19 1.46
C ASP A 204 6.13 -8.07 1.73
N SER A 205 4.92 -8.39 2.21
CA SER A 205 3.91 -7.41 2.59
C SER A 205 4.32 -6.59 3.80
N HIS A 206 4.95 -7.21 4.81
CA HIS A 206 5.50 -6.43 5.93
C HIS A 206 6.63 -5.52 5.48
N PHE A 207 7.53 -6.03 4.64
CA PHE A 207 8.69 -5.28 4.14
C PHE A 207 8.26 -4.09 3.26
N LEU A 208 7.45 -4.36 2.23
CA LEU A 208 6.97 -3.35 1.29
C LEU A 208 5.93 -2.44 1.92
N GLY A 209 5.11 -2.93 2.85
CA GLY A 209 4.22 -2.12 3.67
C GLY A 209 5.00 -1.11 4.51
N ALA A 210 6.03 -1.54 5.25
CA ALA A 210 6.87 -0.63 6.03
C ALA A 210 7.54 0.42 5.15
N LYS A 211 8.08 0.01 4.00
CA LYS A 211 8.66 0.93 3.02
C LYS A 211 7.65 1.94 2.48
N SER A 212 6.44 1.49 2.16
CA SER A 212 5.34 2.36 1.69
C SER A 212 4.97 3.39 2.76
N ALA A 213 4.89 2.96 4.02
CA ALA A 213 4.57 3.85 5.13
C ALA A 213 5.66 4.90 5.38
N LEU A 214 6.94 4.55 5.24
CA LEU A 214 8.06 5.52 5.28
C LEU A 214 8.00 6.52 4.13
N LEU A 215 7.69 6.07 2.91
CA LEU A 215 7.55 6.94 1.74
C LEU A 215 6.32 7.85 1.81
N ALA A 216 5.25 7.41 2.49
CA ALA A 216 4.05 8.21 2.72
C ALA A 216 4.25 9.28 3.82
N TYR A 217 5.27 9.18 4.66
CA TYR A 217 5.50 10.10 5.76
C TYR A 217 5.98 11.47 5.26
N GLN A 218 5.21 12.52 5.57
CA GLN A 218 5.44 13.88 5.06
C GLN A 218 6.37 14.74 5.94
N GLY A 219 6.80 14.21 7.09
CA GLY A 219 7.67 14.93 8.03
C GLY A 219 7.01 15.23 9.38
N PRO A 220 7.78 15.81 10.32
CA PRO A 220 7.43 15.90 11.74
C PRO A 220 6.22 16.79 12.03
N GLN A 221 5.91 17.77 11.17
CA GLN A 221 4.75 18.65 11.31
C GLN A 221 3.42 17.99 10.90
N TYR A 222 3.47 16.81 10.27
CA TYR A 222 2.30 16.06 9.81
C TYR A 222 1.98 14.88 10.75
N SER A 223 1.06 14.01 10.34
CA SER A 223 0.67 12.83 11.13
C SER A 223 1.85 11.87 11.35
N SER A 224 2.00 11.35 12.57
CA SER A 224 2.95 10.28 12.91
C SER A 224 2.48 8.89 12.48
N GLU A 225 1.22 8.77 12.06
CA GLU A 225 0.60 7.48 11.77
C GLU A 225 1.40 6.61 10.77
N PRO A 226 1.87 7.12 9.61
CA PRO A 226 2.66 6.29 8.69
C PRO A 226 3.96 5.79 9.34
N LEU A 227 4.61 6.63 10.15
CA LEU A 227 5.85 6.28 10.83
C LEU A 227 5.64 5.20 11.92
N GLU A 228 4.53 5.30 12.68
CA GLU A 228 4.13 4.29 13.65
C GLU A 228 3.77 2.96 12.98
N GLN A 229 3.11 3.01 11.81
CA GLN A 229 2.80 1.83 11.02
C GLN A 229 4.09 1.15 10.50
N ALA A 230 5.06 1.92 10.00
CA ALA A 230 6.35 1.39 9.56
C ALA A 230 7.08 0.65 10.70
N ASP A 231 7.19 1.28 11.88
CA ASP A 231 7.81 0.69 13.06
C ASP A 231 7.13 -0.64 13.47
N LYS A 232 5.79 -0.63 13.52
CA LYS A 232 5.01 -1.81 13.87
C LYS A 232 5.24 -2.96 12.89
N LEU A 233 5.20 -2.69 11.59
CA LEU A 233 5.39 -3.69 10.53
C LEU A 233 6.80 -4.28 10.60
N LEU A 234 7.84 -3.47 10.76
CA LEU A 234 9.22 -3.93 10.87
C LEU A 234 9.43 -4.82 12.11
N LYS A 235 8.92 -4.39 13.27
CA LYS A 235 9.01 -5.17 14.52
C LYS A 235 8.27 -6.51 14.42
N GLN A 236 7.08 -6.52 13.81
CA GLN A 236 6.33 -7.76 13.56
C GLN A 236 7.09 -8.68 12.61
N MET A 237 7.62 -8.15 11.51
CA MET A 237 8.39 -8.89 10.52
C MET A 237 9.60 -9.60 11.14
N VAL A 238 10.46 -8.86 11.86
CA VAL A 238 11.68 -9.42 12.47
C VAL A 238 11.35 -10.51 13.49
N ARG A 239 10.24 -10.37 14.21
CA ARG A 239 9.78 -11.37 15.18
C ARG A 239 9.24 -12.63 14.52
N GLN A 240 8.41 -12.49 13.48
CA GLN A 240 7.68 -13.59 12.85
C GLN A 240 8.50 -14.33 11.79
N PHE A 241 9.39 -13.63 11.07
CA PHE A 241 10.12 -14.16 9.92
C PHE A 241 11.63 -14.11 10.13
N GLN A 242 12.11 -14.61 11.29
CA GLN A 242 13.52 -14.48 11.72
C GLN A 242 14.52 -14.91 10.65
N LYS A 243 14.26 -16.03 9.96
CA LYS A 243 15.12 -16.54 8.88
C LYS A 243 15.18 -15.55 7.71
N GLN A 244 14.04 -15.18 7.13
CA GLN A 244 13.97 -14.25 6.00
C GLN A 244 14.52 -12.87 6.37
N SER A 245 14.27 -12.39 7.59
CA SER A 245 14.84 -11.14 8.10
C SER A 245 16.35 -11.20 8.22
N SER A 246 16.94 -12.35 8.60
CA SER A 246 18.39 -12.51 8.63
C SER A 246 19.02 -12.49 7.23
N GLU A 247 18.34 -13.02 6.21
CA GLU A 247 18.78 -12.99 4.82
C GLU A 247 18.72 -11.58 4.21
N ARG A 248 17.80 -10.73 4.68
CA ARG A 248 17.64 -9.33 4.24
C ARG A 248 18.01 -8.32 5.33
N LYS A 249 19.02 -8.64 6.15
CA LYS A 249 19.37 -7.84 7.35
C LYS A 249 19.63 -6.36 7.04
N GLU A 250 20.44 -6.08 6.03
CA GLU A 250 20.88 -4.71 5.70
C GLU A 250 19.71 -3.76 5.36
N PRO A 251 18.85 -4.03 4.36
CA PRO A 251 17.74 -3.12 4.04
C PRO A 251 16.70 -3.00 5.18
N ILE A 252 16.56 -4.03 6.02
CA ILE A 252 15.69 -3.96 7.21
C ILE A 252 16.31 -3.05 8.27
N ALA A 253 17.62 -3.16 8.51
CA ALA A 253 18.34 -2.30 9.43
C ALA A 253 18.32 -0.83 8.97
N GLU A 254 18.47 -0.57 7.68
CA GLU A 254 18.32 0.77 7.09
C GLU A 254 16.94 1.37 7.37
N MET A 255 15.86 0.63 7.10
CA MET A 255 14.50 1.12 7.38
C MET A 255 14.25 1.34 8.88
N LEU A 256 14.77 0.45 9.75
CA LEU A 256 14.67 0.64 11.21
C LEU A 256 15.43 1.88 11.67
N ALA A 257 16.64 2.13 11.15
CA ALA A 257 17.41 3.32 11.45
C ALA A 257 16.70 4.59 10.93
N GLU A 258 16.09 4.53 9.75
CA GLU A 258 15.28 5.62 9.21
C GLU A 258 14.05 5.92 10.09
N VAL A 259 13.34 4.88 10.55
CA VAL A 259 12.23 5.03 11.51
C VAL A 259 12.71 5.76 12.78
N GLN A 260 13.81 5.28 13.39
CA GLN A 260 14.36 5.89 14.60
C GLN A 260 14.78 7.35 14.37
N TYR A 261 15.44 7.63 13.25
CA TYR A 261 15.82 8.98 12.85
C TYR A 261 14.61 9.90 12.75
N ARG A 262 13.55 9.48 12.04
CA ARG A 262 12.33 10.28 11.85
C ARG A 262 11.51 10.45 13.14
N GLN A 263 11.53 9.45 14.02
CA GLN A 263 10.90 9.55 15.35
C GLN A 263 11.64 10.55 16.24
N ALA A 264 12.96 10.49 16.25
CA ALA A 264 13.82 11.44 16.96
C ALA A 264 13.68 12.87 16.40
N GLU A 265 13.62 13.03 15.08
CA GLU A 265 13.38 14.30 14.40
C GLU A 265 12.08 14.96 14.88
N ARG A 266 11.00 14.18 14.97
CA ARG A 266 9.70 14.70 15.43
C ARG A 266 9.74 15.13 16.89
N LEU A 267 10.37 14.34 17.76
CA LEU A 267 10.56 14.75 19.16
C LEU A 267 11.42 16.01 19.25
N TYR A 268 12.43 16.13 18.41
CA TYR A 268 13.31 17.28 18.38
C TYR A 268 12.56 18.54 17.93
N GLU A 269 11.70 18.44 16.92
CA GLU A 269 10.86 19.56 16.47
C GLU A 269 9.90 20.05 17.57
N GLU A 270 9.32 19.14 18.35
CA GLU A 270 8.52 19.49 19.53
C GLU A 270 9.37 20.16 20.62
N ALA A 271 10.57 19.64 20.85
CA ALA A 271 11.52 20.21 21.81
C ALA A 271 11.94 21.63 21.41
N THR A 272 12.30 21.86 20.14
CA THR A 272 12.71 23.17 19.62
C THR A 272 11.55 24.15 19.66
N TYR A 273 10.34 23.73 19.27
CA TYR A 273 9.14 24.57 19.33
C TYR A 273 8.87 25.08 20.74
N ARG A 274 8.95 24.20 21.75
CA ARG A 274 8.76 24.55 23.16
C ARG A 274 9.90 25.40 23.71
N ASN A 275 11.13 25.07 23.36
CA ASN A 275 12.30 25.84 23.74
C ASN A 275 12.23 27.28 23.20
N ASN A 276 11.79 27.46 21.95
CA ASN A 276 11.59 28.77 21.34
C ASN A 276 10.49 29.58 22.04
N LYS A 277 9.48 28.90 22.60
CA LYS A 277 8.48 29.50 23.50
C LYS A 277 8.97 29.70 24.93
N GLN A 278 10.22 29.35 25.23
CA GLN A 278 10.83 29.39 26.57
C GLN A 278 10.14 28.46 27.59
N GLU A 279 9.39 27.45 27.11
CA GLU A 279 8.80 26.39 27.92
C GLU A 279 9.86 25.30 28.21
N TYR A 280 10.95 25.68 28.88
CA TYR A 280 12.16 24.86 28.99
C TYR A 280 11.91 23.49 29.65
N ALA A 281 11.13 23.44 30.75
CA ALA A 281 10.84 22.18 31.42
C ALA A 281 10.09 21.21 30.48
N ALA A 282 9.19 21.72 29.63
CA ALA A 282 8.48 20.90 28.66
C ALA A 282 9.41 20.47 27.52
N ALA A 283 10.27 21.35 27.02
CA ALA A 283 11.28 21.01 26.00
C ALA A 283 12.22 19.89 26.47
N ILE A 284 12.65 19.94 27.73
CA ILE A 284 13.52 18.91 28.35
C ILE A 284 12.83 17.54 28.34
N VAL A 285 11.51 17.45 28.57
CA VAL A 285 10.79 16.16 28.51
C VAL A 285 10.91 15.49 27.14
N TYR A 286 10.85 16.27 26.04
CA TYR A 286 11.05 15.71 24.70
C TYR A 286 12.52 15.37 24.44
N CYS A 287 13.46 16.20 24.92
CA CYS A 287 14.89 15.93 24.82
C CYS A 287 15.28 14.64 25.56
N ASP A 288 14.73 14.42 26.76
CA ASP A 288 14.95 13.20 27.54
C ASP A 288 14.46 11.98 26.78
N ARG A 289 13.29 12.04 26.13
CA ARG A 289 12.81 10.94 25.28
C ARG A 289 13.74 10.63 24.12
N ILE A 290 14.40 11.63 23.54
CA ILE A 290 15.38 11.43 22.47
C ILE A 290 16.62 10.72 23.03
N LEU A 291 17.15 11.19 24.15
CA LEU A 291 18.34 10.62 24.79
C LEU A 291 18.09 9.18 25.28
N ASP A 292 16.89 8.89 25.76
CA ASP A 292 16.54 7.58 26.30
C ASP A 292 16.25 6.54 25.21
N ASN A 293 15.59 6.94 24.11
CA ASN A 293 15.09 6.00 23.09
C ASN A 293 15.86 6.04 21.77
N TYR A 294 16.55 7.14 21.46
CA TYR A 294 17.24 7.36 20.19
C TYR A 294 18.67 7.91 20.38
N PRO A 295 19.50 7.33 21.29
CA PRO A 295 20.82 7.85 21.64
C PRO A 295 21.80 7.85 20.45
N ASP A 296 21.63 6.92 19.51
CA ASP A 296 22.51 6.75 18.34
C ASP A 296 22.16 7.70 17.18
N THR A 297 21.11 8.53 17.34
CA THR A 297 20.71 9.50 16.30
C THR A 297 21.43 10.84 16.48
N PRO A 298 21.64 11.62 15.40
CA PRO A 298 22.19 12.97 15.50
C PRO A 298 21.37 13.93 16.38
N TYR A 299 20.11 13.60 16.66
CA TYR A 299 19.23 14.40 17.51
C TYR A 299 19.55 14.25 19.00
N ALA A 300 20.24 13.19 19.43
CA ALA A 300 20.66 13.03 20.81
C ALA A 300 21.60 14.16 21.25
N GLN A 301 22.62 14.47 20.44
CA GLN A 301 23.52 15.58 20.71
C GLN A 301 22.76 16.93 20.71
N LYS A 302 21.91 17.16 19.72
CA LYS A 302 21.11 18.40 19.64
C LYS A 302 20.14 18.56 20.82
N ALA A 303 19.56 17.45 21.29
CA ALA A 303 18.70 17.43 22.47
C ALA A 303 19.50 17.80 23.73
N GLN A 304 20.73 17.29 23.87
CA GLN A 304 21.62 17.66 24.97
C GLN A 304 21.95 19.16 24.93
N GLU A 305 22.21 19.74 23.75
CA GLU A 305 22.45 21.17 23.60
C GLU A 305 21.24 22.01 24.05
N ILE A 306 20.00 21.56 23.81
CA ILE A 306 18.80 22.25 24.32
C ILE A 306 18.75 22.19 25.85
N ILE A 307 19.05 21.03 26.45
CA ILE A 307 19.09 20.87 27.92
C ILE A 307 20.15 21.79 28.53
N ASP A 308 21.37 21.78 28.00
CA ASP A 308 22.48 22.59 28.48
C ASP A 308 22.15 24.09 28.38
N ASN A 309 21.50 24.51 27.30
CA ASN A 309 21.04 25.89 27.11
C ASN A 309 19.86 26.27 28.01
N ALA A 310 19.11 25.30 28.53
CA ALA A 310 18.01 25.53 29.46
C ALA A 310 18.48 25.66 30.92
N GLU A 311 19.68 25.16 31.24
CA GLU A 311 20.24 25.17 32.60
C GLU A 311 20.23 26.60 33.20
N GLY A 312 19.72 26.72 34.43
CA GLY A 312 19.60 28.01 35.14
C GLY A 312 18.44 28.91 34.70
N LYS A 313 17.62 28.50 33.73
CA LYS A 313 16.43 29.27 33.27
C LYS A 313 15.16 28.87 34.05
N PRO A 314 14.13 29.75 34.10
CA PRO A 314 12.85 29.39 34.73
C PRO A 314 12.10 28.34 33.89
N SER A 315 11.35 27.42 34.53
CA SER A 315 10.62 26.33 33.84
C SER A 315 9.66 26.75 32.74
N VAL A 316 9.01 27.90 32.88
CA VAL A 316 8.08 28.51 31.92
C VAL A 316 8.37 30.01 31.87
N PRO A 317 8.06 30.69 30.74
CA PRO A 317 8.32 32.12 30.62
C PRO A 317 7.51 32.92 31.63
N THR A 318 8.15 33.93 32.23
CA THR A 318 7.45 34.94 33.04
C THR A 318 6.59 35.81 32.09
N PRO A 319 5.27 35.91 32.27
CA PRO A 319 4.42 36.68 31.35
C PRO A 319 4.80 38.16 31.34
N TYR A 320 5.13 38.71 30.17
CA TYR A 320 5.29 40.15 30.01
C TYR A 320 3.97 40.85 30.32
N MET A 321 4.00 41.88 31.17
CA MET A 321 2.80 42.60 31.63
C MET A 321 1.77 41.67 32.29
N HIS A 322 2.21 40.78 33.20
CA HIS A 322 1.31 39.91 33.97
C HIS A 322 0.11 40.67 34.57
N TRP A 323 0.30 41.93 34.96
CA TRP A 323 -0.75 42.84 35.44
C TRP A 323 -1.91 43.05 34.45
N MET A 324 -1.68 43.04 33.13
CA MET A 324 -2.72 43.25 32.11
C MET A 324 -3.70 42.06 32.01
N THR A 325 -3.29 40.86 32.43
CA THR A 325 -4.19 39.69 32.46
C THR A 325 -5.32 39.84 33.49
N TYR A 326 -5.12 40.69 34.50
CA TYR A 326 -6.16 41.06 35.48
C TYR A 326 -7.11 42.15 34.95
N VAL A 327 -6.70 42.92 33.92
CA VAL A 327 -7.45 44.05 33.35
C VAL A 327 -8.19 43.66 32.07
N PHE A 328 -7.61 42.78 31.24
CA PHE A 328 -8.18 42.25 30.01
C PHE A 328 -8.03 40.72 29.99
N PRO A 329 -8.96 39.95 30.61
CA PRO A 329 -8.90 38.51 30.58
C PRO A 329 -9.09 38.01 29.14
N THR A 330 -8.09 37.34 28.58
CA THR A 330 -8.18 36.75 27.24
C THR A 330 -9.09 35.53 27.26
N ARG A 331 -10.09 35.50 26.37
CA ARG A 331 -11.05 34.38 26.27
C ARG A 331 -10.41 33.03 25.89
N ASP A 332 -9.22 33.05 25.29
CA ASP A 332 -8.58 31.85 24.71
C ASP A 332 -7.57 31.14 25.62
N LYS A 333 -7.18 31.72 26.78
CA LYS A 333 -6.38 31.01 27.78
C LYS A 333 -7.29 30.66 28.94
N VAL A 334 -7.96 29.51 28.85
CA VAL A 334 -8.64 28.92 30.00
C VAL A 334 -7.59 28.80 31.10
N THR A 335 -7.72 29.62 32.14
CA THR A 335 -6.88 29.48 33.34
C THR A 335 -7.15 28.06 33.83
N PRO A 336 -6.11 27.22 34.02
CA PRO A 336 -6.34 25.86 34.47
C PRO A 336 -7.18 25.94 35.75
N LEU A 337 -8.24 25.14 35.82
CA LEU A 337 -9.21 25.17 36.93
C LEU A 337 -8.52 25.00 38.31
N LEU A 338 -7.30 24.46 38.30
CA LEU A 338 -6.38 24.37 39.43
C LEU A 338 -5.06 25.05 39.04
N LYS A 339 -4.57 25.96 39.90
CA LYS A 339 -3.18 26.41 39.81
C LYS A 339 -2.27 25.24 40.17
N PRO A 340 -1.12 25.06 39.48
CA PRO A 340 -0.17 24.02 39.86
C PRO A 340 0.28 24.23 41.32
N THR A 341 0.40 23.15 42.06
CA THR A 341 0.88 23.18 43.45
C THR A 341 2.34 23.63 43.48
N GLU A 342 2.81 24.11 44.64
CA GLU A 342 4.23 24.46 44.83
C GLU A 342 5.15 23.25 44.56
N GLU A 343 4.68 22.04 44.89
CA GLU A 343 5.35 20.78 44.60
C GLU A 343 5.50 20.53 43.10
N GLU A 344 4.44 20.70 42.30
CA GLU A 344 4.48 20.55 40.84
C GLU A 344 5.39 21.60 40.17
N ALA A 345 5.39 22.83 40.69
CA ALA A 345 6.28 23.89 40.21
C ALA A 345 7.75 23.57 40.52
N ALA A 346 8.03 23.07 41.72
CA ALA A 346 9.36 22.62 42.12
C ALA A 346 9.82 21.40 41.29
N GLU A 347 8.92 20.45 41.01
CA GLU A 347 9.21 19.29 40.16
C GLU A 347 9.60 19.72 38.74
N ARG A 348 8.84 20.62 38.11
CA ARG A 348 9.18 21.16 36.78
C ARG A 348 10.49 21.91 36.77
N GLN A 349 10.76 22.71 37.81
CA GLN A 349 12.04 23.40 37.94
C GLN A 349 13.19 22.41 38.16
N SER A 350 12.94 21.31 38.86
CA SER A 350 13.94 20.26 39.09
C SER A 350 14.39 19.59 37.79
N LEU A 351 13.53 19.49 36.78
CA LEU A 351 13.88 18.96 35.45
C LEU A 351 15.00 19.75 34.79
N ILE A 352 15.05 21.07 35.02
CA ILE A 352 16.07 21.97 34.46
C ILE A 352 17.38 21.88 35.24
N THR A 353 17.30 21.66 36.55
CA THR A 353 18.48 21.60 37.42
C THR A 353 19.06 20.18 37.57
N ARG A 354 18.55 19.19 36.82
CA ARG A 354 19.10 17.83 36.83
C ARG A 354 20.51 17.84 36.24
N ASN A 355 21.51 17.55 37.07
CA ASN A 355 22.88 17.29 36.62
C ASN A 355 22.92 15.99 35.79
N ARG A 356 22.80 16.08 34.47
CA ARG A 356 23.15 15.00 33.54
C ARG A 356 24.63 15.16 33.18
N PRO A 357 25.45 14.08 33.14
CA PRO A 357 26.83 14.20 32.69
C PRO A 357 26.88 14.76 31.27
N LYS A 358 27.66 15.82 31.06
CA LYS A 358 27.88 16.41 29.74
C LYS A 358 28.44 15.35 28.79
N SER A 359 27.88 15.26 27.58
CA SER A 359 28.38 14.35 26.56
C SER A 359 29.83 14.69 26.23
N PRO A 360 30.75 13.72 26.06
CA PRO A 360 32.10 14.02 25.62
C PRO A 360 32.06 14.68 24.23
N SER A 361 32.86 15.73 24.05
CA SER A 361 32.99 16.48 22.79
C SER A 361 33.30 15.55 21.62
N ASN A 362 32.62 15.79 20.49
CA ASN A 362 32.74 15.02 19.25
C ASN A 362 34.20 14.99 18.73
N PRO A 363 34.84 13.82 18.52
CA PRO A 363 36.18 13.73 17.94
C PRO A 363 36.26 14.12 16.46
N LEU A 364 35.13 14.47 15.83
CA LEU A 364 35.05 14.87 14.41
C LEU A 364 34.62 16.34 14.21
N ASP A 365 34.75 17.21 15.22
CA ASP A 365 34.58 18.65 15.03
C ASP A 365 35.78 19.25 14.27
N PRO A 366 35.62 19.75 13.03
CA PRO A 366 36.70 20.37 12.27
C PRO A 366 37.08 21.78 12.79
N THR A 367 36.42 22.29 13.84
CA THR A 367 36.65 23.65 14.36
C THR A 367 37.41 23.71 15.69
N THR A 368 37.63 22.57 16.37
CA THR A 368 38.60 22.49 17.47
C THR A 368 40.01 22.24 16.91
N GLY A 369 40.67 23.33 16.53
CA GLY A 369 42.08 23.31 16.16
C GLY A 369 42.96 23.03 17.38
N ASP A 370 43.56 21.84 17.41
CA ASP A 370 44.83 21.62 18.09
C ASP A 370 45.81 21.02 17.07
N SER A 371 46.54 21.92 16.44
CA SER A 371 47.63 21.64 15.51
C SER A 371 48.84 21.10 16.28
N GLN A 372 48.86 19.80 16.53
CA GLN A 372 50.12 19.08 16.79
C GLN A 372 50.44 18.16 15.63
N VAL A 373 51.26 18.71 14.73
CA VAL A 373 52.04 17.98 13.72
C VAL A 373 52.84 16.88 14.43
N ARG A 374 52.40 15.62 14.30
CA ARG A 374 53.26 14.47 14.58
C ARG A 374 54.18 14.28 13.37
N THR A 375 55.42 14.69 13.53
CA THR A 375 56.53 14.32 12.67
C THR A 375 56.65 12.80 12.63
N ALA A 376 56.53 12.23 11.42
CA ALA A 376 56.80 10.83 11.18
C ALA A 376 58.29 10.55 11.38
N GLY A 377 58.61 9.77 12.42
CA GLY A 377 59.94 9.26 12.70
C GLY A 377 60.31 8.11 11.76
N SER A 378 61.52 8.22 11.22
CA SER A 378 62.24 7.30 10.35
C SER A 378 62.17 5.83 10.75
N VAL A 379 61.89 4.97 9.77
CA VAL A 379 62.11 3.52 9.87
C VAL A 379 63.47 3.20 9.25
N GLU A 380 64.42 2.73 10.06
CA GLU A 380 65.68 2.14 9.60
C GLU A 380 65.49 0.75 8.98
N PRO A 381 66.35 0.33 8.04
CA PRO A 381 66.24 -0.96 7.38
C PRO A 381 67.00 -2.04 8.14
N VAL A 382 66.34 -3.16 8.45
CA VAL A 382 67.05 -4.37 8.92
C VAL A 382 67.51 -5.17 7.71
N LYS A 383 68.84 -5.36 7.65
CA LYS A 383 69.55 -6.22 6.72
C LYS A 383 69.53 -7.69 7.17
N ARG A 384 69.51 -8.55 6.15
CA ARG A 384 69.79 -10.00 6.07
C ARG A 384 68.66 -10.95 6.39
#